data_AF-A0A2T3AXN4-F1
#
_entry.id   AF-A0A2T3AXN4-F1
#
_cell.length_a   1.000
_cell.length_b   1.000
_cell.length_c   1.000
_cell.angle_alpha   90.00
_cell.angle_beta   90.00
_cell.angle_gamma   90.00
#
_symmetry.space_group_name_H-M   'P 1'
#
loop_
_entity.id
_entity.type
_entity.pdbx_description
1 polymer ?
#
loop_
_entity_poly.entity_id
_entity_poly.type
_entity_poly.pdbx_seq_one_letter_code
_entity_poly.pdbx_strand_id
1 'polypeptide(L)'
;MNNEIQTHGNWEYCAFDNGIHRRRNGTEGWSRMESPPPALSELTLSLVLETQSFGEPDHWSLFVASEGGTGQVYQVKGDAEFMEYMHAEGVDILTSECLKTAYTLCTLTEDQAERVAYYANTETPPSAPDRASVRENCQGWTVRVLEKLVEEGIVTEDWLERVKDMMEPP
;
A
#
# COMPACT_ATOMS: atom_id res chain seq x y z
N MET A 1 25.58 2.49 -25.52
CA MET A 1 25.69 1.79 -24.24
C MET A 1 24.35 1.12 -24.01
N ASN A 2 24.32 -0.19 -23.77
CA ASN A 2 23.06 -0.84 -23.39
C ASN A 2 22.81 -0.46 -21.94
N ASN A 3 21.81 0.38 -21.71
CA ASN A 3 21.40 0.69 -20.34
C ASN A 3 20.74 -0.58 -19.80
N GLU A 4 21.38 -1.22 -18.83
CA GLU A 4 20.89 -2.44 -18.22
C GLU A 4 19.63 -2.12 -17.42
N ILE A 5 18.53 -2.80 -17.73
CA ILE A 5 17.29 -2.69 -16.96
C ILE A 5 17.42 -3.65 -15.77
N GLN A 6 17.38 -3.10 -14.57
CA GLN A 6 17.31 -3.86 -13.33
C GLN A 6 15.84 -3.95 -12.90
N THR A 7 15.34 -5.15 -12.60
CA THR A 7 13.99 -5.33 -12.08
C THR A 7 14.06 -5.54 -10.58
N HIS A 8 13.31 -4.75 -9.81
CA HIS A 8 13.19 -4.86 -8.36
C HIS A 8 11.72 -4.72 -7.96
N GLY A 9 11.13 -5.79 -7.43
CA GLY A 9 9.69 -5.82 -7.14
C GLY A 9 8.85 -5.47 -8.36
N ASN A 10 7.95 -4.51 -8.21
CA ASN A 10 7.07 -4.01 -9.28
C ASN A 10 7.66 -2.89 -10.14
N TRP A 11 8.95 -2.61 -9.98
CA TRP A 11 9.62 -1.54 -10.68
C TRP A 11 10.80 -2.05 -11.51
N GLU A 12 10.89 -1.53 -12.73
CA GLU A 12 12.09 -1.61 -13.54
C GLU A 12 12.85 -0.29 -13.40
N TYR A 13 14.17 -0.40 -13.26
CA TYR A 13 15.11 0.70 -13.09
C TYR A 13 16.11 0.68 -14.22
N CYS A 14 16.43 1.85 -14.76
CA CYS A 14 17.39 1.97 -15.84
C CYS A 14 18.16 3.29 -15.71
N ALA A 15 19.48 3.21 -15.83
CA ALA A 15 20.35 4.37 -15.85
C ALA A 15 20.37 4.95 -17.27
N PHE A 16 19.87 6.17 -17.44
CA PHE A 16 19.99 6.95 -18.67
C PHE A 16 21.04 8.06 -18.48
N ASP A 17 21.48 8.70 -19.57
CA ASP A 17 22.50 9.76 -19.54
C ASP A 17 22.12 10.94 -18.60
N ASN A 18 20.84 11.14 -18.37
CA ASN A 18 20.28 12.18 -17.49
C ASN A 18 19.89 11.65 -16.09
N GLY A 19 20.27 10.42 -15.72
CA GLY A 19 20.08 9.86 -14.38
C GLY A 19 19.25 8.58 -14.35
N ILE A 20 18.95 8.12 -13.13
CA ILE A 20 18.17 6.89 -12.91
C ILE A 20 16.69 7.18 -13.18
N HIS A 21 16.07 6.32 -13.97
CA HIS A 21 14.63 6.35 -14.20
C HIS A 21 14.03 5.04 -13.71
N ARG A 22 12.77 5.10 -13.30
CA ARG A 22 11.97 3.93 -12.96
C ARG A 22 10.68 3.87 -13.76
N ARG A 23 10.16 2.67 -13.98
CA ARG A 23 8.82 2.43 -14.52
C ARG A 23 8.20 1.23 -13.82
N ARG A 24 6.88 1.08 -13.85
CA ARG A 24 6.27 -0.16 -13.35
C ARG A 24 6.57 -1.31 -14.31
N ASN A 25 6.72 -2.51 -13.77
CA ASN A 25 6.90 -3.72 -14.56
C ASN A 25 5.83 -3.81 -15.66
N GLY A 26 6.25 -3.99 -16.90
CA GLY A 26 5.35 -4.15 -18.05
C GLY A 26 4.71 -2.84 -18.56
N THR A 27 5.12 -1.69 -18.04
CA THR A 27 4.71 -0.37 -18.57
C THR A 27 5.80 0.23 -19.47
N GLU A 28 5.45 1.17 -20.35
CA GLU A 28 6.42 1.80 -21.26
C GLU A 28 6.99 3.13 -20.72
N GLY A 29 6.29 3.78 -19.78
CA GLY A 29 6.63 5.12 -19.30
C GLY A 29 7.70 5.16 -18.22
N TRP A 30 8.88 5.68 -18.56
CA TRP A 30 9.98 5.94 -17.62
C TRP A 30 9.83 7.30 -16.93
N SER A 31 9.89 7.31 -15.61
CA SER A 31 9.91 8.52 -14.79
C SER A 31 11.27 8.72 -14.16
N ARG A 32 11.85 9.91 -14.32
CA ARG A 32 13.12 10.27 -13.69
C ARG A 32 12.97 10.26 -12.17
N MET A 33 13.95 9.67 -11.49
CA MET A 33 13.99 9.68 -10.04
C MET A 33 14.72 10.93 -9.53
N GLU A 34 14.15 11.57 -8.51
CA GLU A 34 14.77 12.71 -7.83
C GLU A 34 15.78 12.27 -6.75
N SER A 35 15.66 11.04 -6.25
CA SER A 35 16.56 10.40 -5.29
C SER A 35 16.99 9.01 -5.81
N PRO A 36 18.08 8.41 -5.28
CA PRO A 36 18.40 7.01 -5.59
C PRO A 36 17.25 6.09 -5.17
N PRO A 37 17.10 4.90 -5.79
CA PRO A 37 16.18 3.89 -5.26
C PRO A 37 16.53 3.61 -3.80
N PRO A 38 15.53 3.34 -2.93
CA PRO A 38 15.78 2.81 -1.60
C PRO A 38 16.78 1.67 -1.69
N ALA A 39 17.71 1.57 -0.75
CA ALA A 39 18.54 0.37 -0.70
C ALA A 39 17.60 -0.83 -0.57
N LEU A 40 17.90 -1.94 -1.26
CA LEU A 40 17.09 -3.17 -1.26
C LEU A 40 16.79 -3.76 0.14
N SER A 41 17.37 -3.19 1.20
CA SER A 41 17.16 -3.52 2.60
C SER A 41 16.19 -2.60 3.36
N GLU A 42 15.78 -1.46 2.82
CA GLU A 42 14.91 -0.52 3.55
C GLU A 42 13.47 -1.02 3.57
N LEU A 43 12.85 -1.09 4.76
CA LEU A 43 11.44 -1.37 4.90
C LEU A 43 10.63 -0.18 4.39
N THR A 44 9.51 -0.47 3.73
CA THR A 44 8.59 0.55 3.22
C THR A 44 7.17 0.25 3.67
N LEU A 45 6.37 1.29 3.88
CA LEU A 45 4.92 1.19 3.98
C LEU A 45 4.30 1.51 2.63
N SER A 46 3.49 0.60 2.10
CA SER A 46 2.74 0.81 0.87
C SER A 46 1.24 0.63 1.08
N LEU A 47 0.45 1.50 0.45
CA LEU A 47 -0.98 1.29 0.24
C LEU A 47 -1.16 0.48 -1.06
N VAL A 48 -1.74 -0.71 -0.95
CA VAL A 48 -1.98 -1.62 -2.08
C VAL A 48 -3.47 -1.64 -2.42
N LEU A 49 -3.78 -1.45 -3.70
CA LEU A 49 -5.13 -1.48 -4.25
C LEU A 49 -5.28 -2.70 -5.14
N GLU A 50 -6.26 -3.53 -4.84
CA GLU A 50 -6.63 -4.71 -5.63
C GLU A 50 -8.06 -4.58 -6.15
N THR A 51 -8.30 -4.98 -7.40
CA THR A 51 -9.66 -4.98 -7.96
C THR A 51 -10.52 -6.02 -7.26
N GLN A 52 -11.76 -5.64 -6.93
CA GLN A 52 -12.79 -6.55 -6.44
C GLN A 52 -13.78 -6.95 -7.55
N SER A 53 -14.87 -7.61 -7.15
CA SER A 53 -15.97 -7.94 -8.06
C SER A 53 -16.52 -6.70 -8.77
N PHE A 54 -17.08 -6.90 -9.95
CA PHE A 54 -17.61 -5.79 -10.75
C PHE A 54 -18.63 -4.95 -9.97
N GLY A 55 -18.37 -3.64 -9.88
CA GLY A 55 -19.22 -2.68 -9.18
C GLY A 55 -18.92 -2.50 -7.70
N GLU A 56 -17.98 -3.25 -7.14
CA GLU A 56 -17.48 -3.07 -5.77
C GLU A 56 -16.27 -2.12 -5.76
N PRO A 57 -16.08 -1.33 -4.68
CA PRO A 57 -14.87 -0.55 -4.45
C PRO A 57 -13.60 -1.41 -4.49
N ASP A 58 -12.46 -0.83 -4.86
CA ASP A 58 -11.18 -1.52 -4.78
C ASP A 58 -10.88 -1.93 -3.33
N HIS A 59 -10.27 -3.11 -3.16
CA HIS A 59 -9.81 -3.59 -1.88
C HIS A 59 -8.50 -2.89 -1.51
N TRP A 60 -8.42 -2.36 -0.29
CA TRP A 60 -7.23 -1.70 0.21
C TRP A 60 -6.55 -2.54 1.29
N SER A 61 -5.23 -2.60 1.22
CA SER A 61 -4.40 -3.19 2.26
C SER A 61 -3.13 -2.37 2.48
N LEU A 62 -2.59 -2.47 3.69
CA LEU A 62 -1.27 -1.93 4.03
C LEU A 62 -0.24 -3.04 3.90
N PHE A 63 0.83 -2.77 3.17
CA PHE A 63 1.92 -3.70 2.93
C PHE A 63 3.23 -3.14 3.49
N VAL A 64 3.88 -3.91 4.35
CA VAL A 64 5.21 -3.60 4.88
C VAL A 64 6.22 -4.62 4.39
N ALA A 65 7.17 -4.18 3.57
CA ALA A 65 8.23 -5.02 3.04
C ALA A 65 9.45 -4.19 2.64
N SER A 66 10.60 -4.85 2.55
CA SER A 66 11.70 -4.34 1.73
C SER A 66 11.32 -4.37 0.26
N GLU A 67 11.90 -3.46 -0.52
CA GLU A 67 11.58 -3.37 -1.95
C GLU A 67 11.86 -4.71 -2.67
N GLY A 68 10.82 -5.25 -3.32
CA GLY A 68 10.89 -6.52 -4.05
C GLY A 68 10.92 -7.78 -3.18
N GLY A 69 10.72 -7.66 -1.86
CA GLY A 69 10.61 -8.78 -0.94
C GLY A 69 9.17 -9.19 -0.65
N THR A 70 9.02 -10.35 -0.01
CA THR A 70 7.80 -10.72 0.68
C THR A 70 7.70 -9.95 2.01
N GLY A 71 6.48 -9.74 2.50
CA GLY A 71 6.29 -8.91 3.69
C GLY A 71 5.02 -9.18 4.46
N GLN A 72 4.60 -8.16 5.20
CA GLN A 72 3.44 -8.18 6.08
C GLN A 72 2.29 -7.45 5.40
N VAL A 73 1.15 -8.12 5.26
CA VAL A 73 -0.08 -7.52 4.71
C VAL A 73 -1.11 -7.38 5.83
N TYR A 74 -1.53 -6.15 6.09
CA TYR A 74 -2.57 -5.81 7.04
C TYR A 74 -3.81 -5.32 6.32
N GLN A 75 -4.96 -5.92 6.61
CA GLN A 75 -6.19 -5.65 5.89
C GLN A 75 -7.42 -6.04 6.71
N VAL A 76 -8.59 -5.61 6.25
CA VAL A 76 -9.87 -6.16 6.69
C VAL A 76 -10.59 -6.76 5.49
N LYS A 77 -11.22 -7.92 5.66
CA LYS A 77 -11.99 -8.60 4.60
C LYS A 77 -13.35 -9.00 5.12
N GLY A 78 -14.30 -9.15 4.21
CA GLY A 78 -15.69 -9.47 4.52
C GLY A 78 -16.63 -8.61 3.68
N ASP A 79 -17.92 -8.73 3.94
CA ASP A 79 -18.88 -7.76 3.42
C ASP A 79 -18.92 -6.51 4.32
N ALA A 80 -19.56 -5.45 3.83
CA ALA A 80 -19.61 -4.19 4.57
C ALA A 80 -20.46 -4.24 5.86
N GLU A 81 -21.25 -5.30 6.06
CA GLU A 81 -21.99 -5.53 7.31
C GLU A 81 -21.08 -6.17 8.36
N PHE A 82 -20.13 -7.01 7.93
CA PHE A 82 -19.24 -7.74 8.82
C PHE A 82 -17.85 -7.95 8.19
N MET A 83 -16.94 -7.00 8.45
CA MET A 83 -15.53 -7.16 8.12
C MET A 83 -14.72 -7.69 9.30
N GLU A 84 -13.72 -8.50 9.00
CA GLU A 84 -12.77 -9.04 9.97
C GLU A 84 -11.36 -8.60 9.63
N TYR A 85 -10.59 -8.28 10.66
CA TYR A 85 -9.15 -8.05 10.49
C TYR A 85 -8.45 -9.34 10.06
N MET A 86 -7.62 -9.22 9.04
CA MET A 86 -6.80 -10.29 8.51
C MET A 86 -5.36 -9.81 8.35
N HIS A 87 -4.45 -10.69 8.73
CA HIS A 87 -3.01 -10.47 8.66
C HIS A 87 -2.36 -11.65 7.96
N ALA A 88 -1.49 -11.35 6.99
CA ALA A 88 -0.71 -12.36 6.29
C ALA A 88 0.78 -12.00 6.33
N GLU A 89 1.61 -13.01 6.59
CA GLU A 89 3.07 -12.86 6.70
C GLU A 89 3.77 -13.58 5.56
N GLY A 90 4.91 -13.04 5.10
CA GLY A 90 5.74 -13.67 4.07
C GLY A 90 5.06 -13.71 2.71
N VAL A 91 4.15 -12.76 2.41
CA VAL A 91 3.42 -12.68 1.15
C VAL A 91 4.01 -11.58 0.27
N ASP A 92 4.14 -11.86 -1.03
CA ASP A 92 4.41 -10.84 -2.05
C ASP A 92 3.08 -10.45 -2.73
N ILE A 93 2.33 -9.57 -2.08
CA ILE A 93 1.02 -9.10 -2.57
C ILE A 93 1.13 -8.32 -3.88
N LEU A 94 2.33 -7.84 -4.20
CA LEU A 94 2.61 -7.08 -5.41
C LEU A 94 2.59 -7.94 -6.67
N THR A 95 2.55 -9.27 -6.54
CA THR A 95 2.41 -10.23 -7.64
C THR A 95 0.97 -10.71 -7.85
N SER A 96 0.00 -10.18 -7.09
CA SER A 96 -1.41 -10.54 -7.22
C SER A 96 -1.96 -10.25 -8.62
N GLU A 97 -2.72 -11.20 -9.18
CA GLU A 97 -3.43 -11.01 -10.46
C GLU A 97 -4.48 -9.89 -10.38
N CYS A 98 -4.97 -9.60 -9.18
CA CYS A 98 -5.92 -8.53 -8.92
C CYS A 98 -5.24 -7.18 -8.64
N LEU A 99 -3.91 -7.11 -8.64
CA LEU A 99 -3.21 -5.85 -8.33
C LEU A 99 -3.56 -4.77 -9.35
N LYS A 100 -4.09 -3.65 -8.87
CA LYS A 100 -4.27 -2.43 -9.66
C LYS A 100 -3.07 -1.51 -9.53
N THR A 101 -2.65 -1.26 -8.30
CA THR A 101 -1.56 -0.33 -8.00
C THR A 101 -1.06 -0.48 -6.57
N ALA A 102 0.18 -0.05 -6.33
CA ALA A 102 0.72 0.16 -4.99
C ALA A 102 1.36 1.55 -4.91
N TYR A 103 1.09 2.27 -3.82
CA TYR A 103 1.68 3.57 -3.51
C TYR A 103 2.57 3.43 -2.29
N THR A 104 3.88 3.62 -2.46
CA THR A 104 4.81 3.72 -1.34
C THR A 104 4.60 5.03 -0.62
N LEU A 105 4.17 4.96 0.64
CA LEU A 105 3.85 6.12 1.47
C LEU A 105 5.11 6.68 2.14
N CYS A 106 5.96 5.80 2.68
CA CYS A 106 7.22 6.17 3.33
C CYS A 106 8.17 4.96 3.47
N THR A 107 9.42 5.25 3.79
CA THR A 107 10.39 4.29 4.34
C THR A 107 10.21 4.18 5.85
N LEU A 108 10.43 2.99 6.40
CA LEU A 108 10.24 2.69 7.82
C LEU A 108 11.55 2.24 8.47
N THR A 109 11.73 2.60 9.74
CA THR A 109 12.58 1.84 10.67
C THR A 109 11.84 0.59 11.17
N GLU A 110 12.56 -0.34 11.82
CA GLU A 110 11.93 -1.51 12.45
C GLU A 110 10.89 -1.09 13.50
N ASP A 111 11.22 -0.15 14.39
CA ASP A 111 10.28 0.38 15.39
C ASP A 111 9.01 0.96 14.74
N GLN A 112 9.15 1.69 13.62
CA GLN A 112 7.98 2.24 12.91
C GLN A 112 7.14 1.13 12.27
N ALA A 113 7.74 0.06 11.76
CA ALA A 113 7.01 -1.10 11.27
C ALA A 113 6.21 -1.79 12.38
N GLU A 114 6.74 -1.86 13.60
CA GLU A 114 5.99 -2.35 14.77
C GLU A 114 4.79 -1.45 15.10
N ARG A 115 4.93 -0.11 14.94
CA ARG A 115 3.81 0.83 15.10
C ARG A 115 2.71 0.61 14.05
N VAL A 116 3.09 0.34 12.80
CA VAL A 116 2.12 -0.03 11.75
C VAL A 116 1.34 -1.28 12.15
N ALA A 117 2.04 -2.34 12.57
CA ALA A 117 1.41 -3.58 13.02
C ALA A 117 0.47 -3.35 14.22
N TYR A 118 0.91 -2.54 15.20
CA TYR A 118 0.12 -2.20 16.38
C TYR A 118 -1.20 -1.51 16.01
N TYR A 119 -1.15 -0.46 15.18
CA TYR A 119 -2.35 0.27 14.81
C TYR A 119 -3.28 -0.54 13.92
N ALA A 120 -2.74 -1.29 12.96
CA ALA A 120 -3.54 -2.18 12.15
C ALA A 120 -4.29 -3.22 13.02
N ASN A 121 -3.60 -3.87 13.96
CA ASN A 121 -4.19 -4.90 14.79
C ASN A 121 -5.20 -4.37 15.85
N THR A 122 -5.08 -3.10 16.24
CA THR A 122 -5.94 -2.49 17.26
C THR A 122 -7.09 -1.67 16.68
N GLU A 123 -7.03 -1.33 15.40
CA GLU A 123 -8.10 -0.61 14.72
C GLU A 123 -9.31 -1.51 14.50
N THR A 124 -10.49 -1.02 14.88
CA THR A 124 -11.72 -1.84 14.83
C THR A 124 -12.15 -2.02 13.37
N PRO A 125 -12.36 -3.26 12.90
CA PRO A 125 -12.91 -3.52 11.58
C PRO A 125 -14.30 -2.90 11.41
N PRO A 126 -14.64 -2.40 10.21
CA PRO A 126 -15.97 -1.90 9.91
C PRO A 126 -17.04 -2.98 10.13
N SER A 127 -18.15 -2.60 10.74
CA SER A 127 -19.31 -3.46 10.88
C SER A 127 -20.58 -2.62 10.92
N ALA A 128 -21.68 -3.20 10.45
CA ALA A 128 -23.00 -2.59 10.46
C ALA A 128 -24.05 -3.64 10.80
N PRO A 129 -25.12 -3.29 11.54
CA PRO A 129 -26.19 -4.23 11.85
C PRO A 129 -27.01 -4.64 10.62
N ASP A 130 -27.00 -3.81 9.58
CA ASP A 130 -27.67 -4.04 8.29
C ASP A 130 -27.06 -3.19 7.19
N ARG A 131 -27.33 -3.56 5.93
CA ARG A 131 -26.83 -2.89 4.73
C ARG A 131 -27.22 -1.42 4.63
N ALA A 132 -28.38 -1.03 5.15
CA ALA A 132 -28.81 0.39 5.12
C ALA A 132 -27.99 1.26 6.09
N SER A 133 -27.37 0.63 7.08
CA SER A 133 -26.54 1.25 8.11
C SER A 133 -25.04 1.23 7.78
N VAL A 134 -24.63 0.63 6.65
CA VAL A 134 -23.24 0.66 6.17
C VAL A 134 -22.81 2.11 5.95
N ARG A 135 -21.69 2.49 6.56
CA ARG A 135 -21.06 3.82 6.42
C ARG A 135 -19.60 3.75 6.02
N GLU A 136 -19.04 2.55 5.95
CA GLU A 136 -17.62 2.33 5.79
C GLU A 136 -17.34 0.92 5.26
N ASN A 137 -16.17 0.75 4.65
CA ASN A 137 -15.60 -0.50 4.16
C ASN A 137 -14.08 -0.56 4.48
N CYS A 138 -13.35 -1.48 3.83
CA CYS A 138 -11.93 -1.67 4.04
C CYS A 138 -11.08 -0.40 3.84
N GLN A 139 -11.48 0.50 2.93
CA GLN A 139 -10.75 1.72 2.62
C GLN A 139 -10.79 2.70 3.81
N GLY A 140 -11.95 2.82 4.47
CA GLY A 140 -12.09 3.67 5.66
C GLY A 140 -11.25 3.17 6.83
N TRP A 141 -11.23 1.84 7.05
CA TRP A 141 -10.34 1.24 8.05
C TRP A 141 -8.87 1.58 7.78
N THR A 142 -8.44 1.47 6.52
CA THR A 142 -7.06 1.84 6.15
C THR A 142 -6.78 3.32 6.43
N VAL A 143 -7.71 4.21 6.11
CA VAL A 143 -7.57 5.65 6.42
C VAL A 143 -7.43 5.89 7.92
N ARG A 144 -8.24 5.25 8.76
CA ARG A 144 -8.09 5.38 10.23
C ARG A 144 -6.73 4.91 10.74
N VAL A 145 -6.19 3.82 10.19
CA VAL A 145 -4.82 3.38 10.54
C VAL A 145 -3.80 4.43 10.12
N LEU A 146 -3.93 4.99 8.91
CA LEU A 146 -3.03 6.05 8.42
C LEU A 146 -3.13 7.34 9.24
N GLU A 147 -4.32 7.72 9.72
CA GLU A 147 -4.50 8.88 10.61
C GLU A 147 -3.64 8.74 11.88
N LYS A 148 -3.67 7.57 12.53
CA LYS A 148 -2.84 7.30 13.71
C LYS A 148 -1.34 7.33 13.39
N LEU A 149 -0.94 6.86 12.20
CA LEU A 149 0.46 6.91 11.77
C LEU A 149 0.93 8.34 11.42
N VAL A 150 0.01 9.20 10.97
CA VAL A 150 0.28 10.64 10.79
C VAL A 150 0.47 11.33 12.13
N GLU A 151 -0.37 11.02 13.13
CA GLU A 151 -0.24 11.56 14.49
C GLU A 151 1.13 11.23 15.11
N GLU A 152 1.73 10.09 14.76
CA GLU A 152 3.08 9.69 15.17
C GLU A 152 4.21 10.21 14.26
N GLY A 153 3.89 10.95 13.20
CA GLY A 153 4.87 11.48 12.26
C GLY A 153 5.56 10.41 11.39
N ILE A 154 4.95 9.22 11.26
CA ILE A 154 5.45 8.13 10.40
C ILE A 154 5.01 8.37 8.94
N VAL A 155 3.74 8.74 8.76
CA VAL A 155 3.17 9.12 7.45
C VAL A 155 2.98 10.63 7.43
N THR A 156 3.16 11.27 6.28
CA THR A 156 2.93 12.71 6.12
C THR A 156 1.44 13.02 5.93
N GLU A 157 0.96 14.16 6.43
CA GLU A 157 -0.40 14.67 6.20
C GLU A 157 -0.77 14.73 4.71
N ASP A 158 0.15 15.19 3.85
CA ASP A 158 -0.05 15.25 2.40
C ASP A 158 -0.41 13.89 1.77
N TRP A 159 0.13 12.79 2.31
CA TRP A 159 -0.21 11.45 1.83
C TRP A 159 -1.59 11.04 2.30
N LEU A 160 -1.93 11.32 3.55
CA LEU A 160 -3.26 11.02 4.10
C LEU A 160 -4.36 11.72 3.32
N GLU A 161 -4.19 13.01 3.01
CA GLU A 161 -5.18 13.76 2.22
C GLU A 161 -5.34 13.17 0.81
N ARG A 162 -4.23 12.81 0.14
CA ARG A 162 -4.29 12.11 -1.16
C ARG A 162 -5.00 10.77 -1.08
N VAL A 163 -4.79 10.01 0.00
CA VAL A 163 -5.45 8.72 0.21
C VAL A 163 -6.94 8.92 0.44
N LYS A 164 -7.35 9.91 1.23
CA LYS A 164 -8.77 10.27 1.41
C LYS A 164 -9.46 10.64 0.09
N ASP A 165 -8.77 11.39 -0.77
CA ASP A 165 -9.29 11.76 -2.11
C ASP A 165 -9.49 10.55 -3.05
N MET A 166 -8.79 9.43 -2.80
CA MET A 166 -8.94 8.19 -3.57
C MET A 166 -10.09 7.30 -3.06
N MET A 167 -10.69 7.60 -1.91
CA MET A 167 -11.73 6.76 -1.34
C MET A 167 -12.97 6.70 -2.23
N GLU A 168 -13.47 5.50 -2.40
CA GLU A 168 -14.71 5.21 -3.09
C GLU A 168 -15.86 5.12 -2.08
N PRO A 169 -17.09 5.47 -2.49
CA PRO A 169 -18.25 5.32 -1.63
C PRO A 169 -18.46 3.84 -1.23
N PRO A 170 -18.85 3.57 0.03
CA PRO A 170 -19.16 2.22 0.50
C PRO A 170 -20.48 1.68 -0.04
#